data_AF-A0A2D6FL10-F1
#
_entry.id   AF-A0A2D6FL10-F1
#
_cell.length_a   1.000
_cell.length_b   1.000
_cell.length_c   1.000
_cell.angle_alpha   90.00
_cell.angle_beta   90.00
_cell.angle_gamma   90.00
#
_symmetry.space_group_name_H-M   'P 1'
#
loop_
_entity.id
_entity.type
_entity.pdbx_description
1 polymer ?
#
loop_
_entity_poly.entity_id
_entity_poly.type
_entity_poly.pdbx_seq_one_letter_code
_entity_poly.pdbx_strand_id
1 'polypeptide(L)'
;MSYNICSSAAIILKAGKNADPVLVDEANTAQSMARICDWSEALVCTLTHKDWVTASASIVTAFYPVLEDVVSDIAAKKIINYNLNAWTLGTAQTKLDVLTDDIRQKIDAINNQGFDDKMITP
;
A
#
# COMPACT_ATOMS: atom_id res chain seq x y z
N MET A 1 -16.45 -0.85 5.90
CA MET A 1 -15.30 -1.45 5.21
C MET A 1 -14.07 -1.01 5.96
N SER A 2 -13.22 -1.96 6.34
CA SER A 2 -12.19 -1.76 7.38
C SER A 2 -10.83 -1.57 6.73
N TYR A 3 -10.27 -0.39 6.95
CA TYR A 3 -8.88 -0.05 6.70
C TYR A 3 -8.01 -0.79 7.74
N ASN A 4 -7.68 -2.06 7.49
CA ASN A 4 -7.09 -2.93 8.53
C ASN A 4 -5.61 -2.67 8.74
N ILE A 5 -4.88 -2.35 7.66
CA ILE A 5 -3.43 -2.14 7.67
C ILE A 5 -3.08 -0.74 7.11
N CYS A 6 -3.97 -0.19 6.29
CA CYS A 6 -3.75 0.92 5.36
C CYS A 6 -4.56 2.16 5.73
N SER A 7 -3.97 3.34 5.83
CA SER A 7 -4.73 4.58 6.01
C SER A 7 -4.82 5.41 4.72
N SER A 8 -6.00 6.00 4.45
CA SER A 8 -6.21 6.88 3.29
C SER A 8 -5.25 8.08 3.28
N ALA A 9 -4.86 8.57 4.46
CA ALA A 9 -3.88 9.65 4.60
C ALA A 9 -2.47 9.26 4.11
N ALA A 10 -1.99 8.06 4.45
CA ALA A 10 -0.69 7.56 4.01
C ALA A 10 -0.63 7.40 2.47
N ILE A 11 -1.73 6.91 1.89
CA ILE A 11 -1.87 6.74 0.44
C ILE A 11 -1.81 8.08 -0.28
N ILE A 12 -2.55 9.09 0.19
CA ILE A 12 -2.60 10.42 -0.43
C ILE A 12 -1.24 11.12 -0.34
N LEU A 13 -0.55 11.01 0.81
CA LEU A 13 0.80 11.57 0.97
C LEU A 13 1.80 10.96 -0.02
N LYS A 14 1.76 9.63 -0.22
CA LYS A 14 2.64 8.91 -1.15
C LYS A 14 2.28 9.18 -2.61
N ALA A 15 1.00 9.17 -2.97
CA ALA A 15 0.54 9.55 -4.29
C ALA A 15 0.97 10.99 -4.63
N GLY A 16 0.99 11.87 -3.64
CA GLY A 16 1.54 13.22 -3.70
C GLY A 16 0.59 14.24 -4.35
N LYS A 17 1.02 15.51 -4.34
CA LYS A 17 0.18 16.68 -4.66
C LYS A 17 -0.36 16.76 -6.11
N ASN A 18 0.17 15.96 -7.03
CA ASN A 18 -0.31 15.88 -8.42
C ASN A 18 -1.26 14.69 -8.66
N ALA A 19 -1.60 13.91 -7.64
CA ALA A 19 -2.73 13.00 -7.74
C ALA A 19 -3.99 13.83 -8.03
N ASP A 20 -4.70 13.48 -9.09
CA ASP A 20 -5.83 14.28 -9.59
C ASP A 20 -6.83 14.54 -8.45
N PRO A 21 -7.15 15.79 -8.13
CA PRO A 21 -8.08 16.11 -7.05
C PRO A 21 -9.45 15.46 -7.23
N VAL A 22 -9.87 15.13 -8.47
CA VAL A 22 -11.10 14.39 -8.79
C VAL A 22 -10.98 12.92 -8.45
N LEU A 23 -9.78 12.31 -8.49
CA LEU A 23 -9.56 10.94 -8.00
C LEU A 23 -9.16 10.89 -6.54
N VAL A 24 -8.58 11.95 -6.00
CA VAL A 24 -8.56 12.14 -4.54
C VAL A 24 -9.99 12.28 -4.05
N ASP A 25 -10.89 12.95 -4.79
CA ASP A 25 -12.32 13.08 -4.45
C ASP A 25 -13.17 11.84 -4.77
N GLU A 26 -12.91 11.12 -5.87
CA GLU A 26 -13.55 9.83 -6.17
C GLU A 26 -12.99 8.73 -5.27
N ALA A 27 -11.70 8.78 -4.89
CA ALA A 27 -11.17 7.95 -3.80
C ALA A 27 -11.64 8.46 -2.42
N ASN A 28 -11.99 9.75 -2.26
CA ASN A 28 -12.71 10.22 -1.07
C ASN A 28 -14.16 9.72 -1.03
N THR A 29 -14.70 9.14 -2.12
CA THR A 29 -15.85 8.25 -1.94
C THR A 29 -15.34 7.01 -1.22
N ALA A 30 -15.80 6.82 0.02
CA ALA A 30 -15.34 5.77 0.92
C ALA A 30 -15.32 4.37 0.28
N GLN A 31 -16.12 4.13 -0.76
CA GLN A 31 -16.16 2.87 -1.51
C GLN A 31 -14.95 2.64 -2.42
N SER A 32 -14.45 3.64 -3.14
CA SER A 32 -13.34 3.46 -4.07
C SER A 32 -12.01 3.31 -3.34
N MET A 33 -11.77 4.11 -2.30
CA MET A 33 -10.56 3.95 -1.48
C MET A 33 -10.58 2.67 -0.65
N ALA A 34 -11.74 2.25 -0.13
CA ALA A 34 -11.85 0.95 0.54
C ALA A 34 -11.44 -0.18 -0.42
N ARG A 35 -11.95 -0.19 -1.66
CA ARG A 35 -11.55 -1.20 -2.65
C ARG A 35 -10.06 -1.16 -3.00
N ILE A 36 -9.46 0.03 -3.04
CA ILE A 36 -8.02 0.17 -3.30
C ILE A 36 -7.21 -0.38 -2.14
N CYS A 37 -7.54 -0.05 -0.89
CA CYS A 37 -6.88 -0.66 0.28
C CYS A 37 -7.12 -2.17 0.31
N ASP A 38 -8.35 -2.67 0.15
CA ASP A 38 -8.66 -4.11 0.14
C ASP A 38 -7.83 -4.85 -0.92
N TRP A 39 -7.71 -4.27 -2.12
CA TRP A 39 -6.90 -4.87 -3.19
C TRP A 39 -5.41 -4.84 -2.87
N SER A 40 -4.91 -3.73 -2.30
CA SER A 40 -3.51 -3.61 -1.92
C SER A 40 -3.14 -4.57 -0.78
N GLU A 41 -4.00 -4.70 0.22
CA GLU A 41 -3.87 -5.67 1.32
C GLU A 41 -3.89 -7.11 0.79
N ALA A 42 -4.83 -7.43 -0.11
CA ALA A 42 -4.89 -8.74 -0.77
C ALA A 42 -3.64 -9.03 -1.61
N LEU A 43 -3.10 -8.02 -2.29
CA LEU A 43 -1.88 -8.18 -3.07
C LEU A 43 -0.68 -8.46 -2.17
N VAL A 44 -0.51 -7.72 -1.06
CA VAL A 44 0.55 -8.02 -0.08
C VAL A 44 0.40 -9.43 0.44
N CYS A 45 -0.81 -9.83 0.86
CA CYS A 45 -1.06 -11.18 1.37
C CYS A 45 -0.70 -12.26 0.35
N THR A 46 -0.97 -12.01 -0.93
CA THR A 46 -0.62 -12.91 -2.03
C THR A 46 0.91 -12.97 -2.25
N LEU A 47 1.59 -11.82 -2.24
CA LEU A 47 3.04 -11.71 -2.48
C LEU A 47 3.88 -12.28 -1.34
N THR A 48 3.37 -12.24 -0.12
CA THR A 48 4.04 -12.79 1.07
C THR A 48 3.51 -14.16 1.48
N HIS A 49 2.51 -14.69 0.75
CA HIS A 49 1.82 -15.94 1.06
C HIS A 49 1.26 -16.03 2.50
N LYS A 50 0.76 -14.91 3.04
CA LYS A 50 0.29 -14.80 4.43
C LYS A 50 -0.93 -13.92 4.55
N ASP A 51 -1.86 -14.32 5.42
CA ASP A 51 -3.06 -13.53 5.71
C ASP A 51 -2.78 -12.48 6.80
N TRP A 52 -2.19 -11.35 6.38
CA TRP A 52 -1.93 -10.22 7.27
C TRP A 52 -3.19 -9.46 7.66
N VAL A 53 -4.25 -9.55 6.87
CA VAL A 53 -5.52 -8.87 7.14
C VAL A 53 -6.16 -9.47 8.38
N THR A 54 -6.28 -10.80 8.42
CA THR A 54 -6.82 -11.51 9.58
C THR A 54 -5.86 -11.43 10.78
N ALA A 55 -4.54 -11.41 10.54
CA ALA A 55 -3.54 -11.29 11.60
C ALA A 55 -3.30 -9.83 12.08
N SER A 56 -4.00 -8.83 11.54
CA SER A 56 -3.71 -7.41 11.76
C SER A 56 -3.63 -7.01 13.23
N ALA A 57 -4.49 -7.57 14.08
CA ALA A 57 -4.53 -7.30 15.51
C ALA A 57 -3.36 -7.91 16.32
N SER A 58 -2.69 -8.92 15.77
CA SER A 58 -1.59 -9.65 16.43
C SER A 58 -0.22 -9.32 15.84
N ILE A 59 -0.15 -8.41 14.85
CA ILE A 59 1.10 -7.91 14.31
C ILE A 59 1.88 -7.17 15.40
N VAL A 60 3.15 -7.54 15.58
CA VAL A 60 4.07 -6.83 16.46
C VAL A 60 4.17 -5.35 16.05
N THR A 61 4.10 -4.45 17.03
CA THR A 61 4.05 -2.99 16.82
C THR A 61 5.20 -2.44 15.97
N ALA A 62 6.39 -3.08 16.02
CA ALA A 62 7.53 -2.67 15.22
C ALA A 62 7.39 -3.04 13.72
N PHE A 63 6.56 -4.02 13.40
CA PHE A 63 6.37 -4.53 12.04
C PHE A 63 5.18 -3.90 11.33
N TYR A 64 4.15 -3.53 12.09
CA TYR A 64 2.95 -2.88 11.55
C TYR A 64 3.27 -1.68 10.64
N PRO A 65 4.19 -0.75 10.99
CA PRO A 65 4.54 0.36 10.11
C PRO A 65 5.12 -0.07 8.77
N VAL A 66 5.90 -1.16 8.73
CA VAL A 66 6.49 -1.67 7.47
C VAL A 66 5.39 -2.21 6.55
N LEU A 67 4.44 -2.96 7.12
CA LEU A 67 3.28 -3.48 6.40
C LEU A 67 2.36 -2.36 5.90
N GLU A 68 2.06 -1.39 6.76
CA GLU A 68 1.28 -0.19 6.39
C GLU A 68 1.95 0.55 5.22
N ASP A 69 3.27 0.68 5.27
CA ASP A 69 4.03 1.40 4.25
C ASP A 69 3.96 0.71 2.89
N VAL A 70 4.14 -0.62 2.84
CA VAL A 70 4.03 -1.43 1.61
C VAL A 70 2.64 -1.37 1.02
N VAL A 71 1.60 -1.56 1.84
CA VAL A 71 0.21 -1.52 1.37
C VAL A 71 -0.11 -0.13 0.81
N SER A 72 0.39 0.92 1.46
CA SER A 72 0.23 2.30 1.00
C SER A 72 0.98 2.59 -0.30
N ASP A 73 2.17 2.01 -0.51
CA ASP A 73 2.93 2.13 -1.76
C ASP A 73 2.20 1.46 -2.93
N ILE A 74 1.62 0.27 -2.72
CA ILE A 74 0.82 -0.44 -3.73
C ILE A 74 -0.42 0.38 -4.11
N ALA A 75 -1.12 0.91 -3.10
CA ALA A 75 -2.28 1.76 -3.30
C ALA A 75 -1.93 3.03 -4.07
N ALA A 76 -0.85 3.72 -3.68
CA ALA A 76 -0.37 4.93 -4.34
C ALA A 76 0.02 4.67 -5.81
N LYS A 77 0.72 3.55 -6.07
CA LYS A 77 1.09 3.13 -7.43
C LYS A 77 -0.15 2.92 -8.30
N LYS A 78 -1.22 2.33 -7.75
CA LYS A 78 -2.48 2.11 -8.47
C LYS A 78 -3.20 3.42 -8.79
N ILE A 79 -3.23 4.36 -7.85
CA ILE A 79 -3.80 5.69 -8.05
C ILE A 79 -3.07 6.45 -9.16
N ILE A 80 -1.73 6.46 -9.13
CA ILE A 80 -0.91 7.12 -10.15
C ILE A 80 -1.13 6.48 -11.53
N ASN A 81 -1.15 5.15 -11.61
CA ASN A 81 -1.39 4.43 -12.87
C ASN A 81 -2.78 4.67 -13.46
N TYR A 82 -3.79 4.85 -12.61
CA TYR A 82 -5.17 5.09 -13.06
C TYR A 82 -5.30 6.45 -13.77
N ASN A 83 -4.50 7.46 -13.38
CA ASN A 83 -4.49 8.77 -14.02
C ASN A 83 -3.09 9.30 -14.30
N LEU A 84 -2.40 8.60 -15.21
CA LEU A 84 -1.12 9.03 -15.76
C LEU A 84 -1.21 10.40 -16.47
N ASN A 85 -2.38 10.76 -16.98
CA ASN A 85 -2.60 12.00 -17.75
C ASN A 85 -2.56 13.27 -16.87
N ALA A 86 -2.82 13.13 -15.56
CA ALA A 86 -2.69 14.24 -14.61
C ALA A 86 -1.21 14.58 -14.27
N TRP A 87 -0.27 13.75 -14.73
CA TRP A 87 1.15 13.91 -14.48
C TRP A 87 1.92 14.12 -15.78
N THR A 88 3.02 14.87 -15.70
CA THR A 88 4.02 14.79 -16.77
C THR A 88 4.58 13.37 -16.81
N LEU A 89 4.54 12.72 -17.98
CA LEU A 89 4.88 11.31 -18.15
C LEU A 89 6.20 10.91 -17.46
N GLY A 90 7.26 11.72 -17.64
CA GLY A 90 8.56 11.47 -17.01
C GLY A 90 8.50 11.46 -15.47
N THR A 91 7.75 12.38 -14.87
CA THR A 91 7.58 12.47 -13.41
C THR A 91 6.76 11.30 -12.87
N ALA A 92 5.71 10.89 -13.60
CA ALA A 92 4.91 9.74 -13.22
C ALA A 92 5.73 8.46 -13.26
N GLN A 93 6.50 8.25 -14.33
CA GLN A 93 7.37 7.08 -14.50
C GLN A 93 8.39 6.98 -13.37
N THR A 94 9.12 8.06 -13.08
CA THR A 94 10.10 8.08 -11.97
C THR A 94 9.43 7.75 -10.63
N LYS A 95 8.22 8.26 -10.38
CA LYS A 95 7.52 7.99 -9.13
C LYS A 95 7.02 6.55 -9.03
N LEU A 96 6.53 5.98 -10.13
CA LEU A 96 6.15 4.58 -10.23
C LEU A 96 7.36 3.66 -10.06
N ASP A 97 8.53 4.04 -10.57
CA ASP A 97 9.77 3.29 -10.41
C ASP A 97 10.21 3.28 -8.94
N VAL A 98 10.25 4.45 -8.28
CA VAL A 98 10.55 4.55 -6.85
C VAL A 98 9.60 3.68 -6.02
N LEU A 99 8.29 3.79 -6.24
CA LEU A 99 7.31 2.96 -5.52
C LEU A 99 7.50 1.47 -5.81
N THR A 100 7.85 1.10 -7.04
CA THR A 100 8.09 -0.30 -7.41
C THR A 100 9.30 -0.88 -6.71
N ASP A 101 10.40 -0.13 -6.66
CA ASP A 101 11.62 -0.55 -5.99
C ASP A 101 11.43 -0.65 -4.47
N ASP A 102 10.68 0.29 -3.89
CA ASP A 102 10.36 0.31 -2.46
C ASP A 102 9.47 -0.88 -2.06
N ILE A 103 8.43 -1.18 -2.85
CA ILE A 103 7.59 -2.39 -2.66
C ILE A 103 8.45 -3.66 -2.73
N ARG A 104 9.33 -3.78 -3.73
CA ARG A 104 10.19 -4.95 -3.91
C ARG A 104 11.12 -5.14 -2.70
N GLN A 105 11.85 -4.11 -2.32
CA GLN A 105 12.79 -4.19 -1.20
C GLN A 105 12.10 -4.57 0.11
N LYS A 106 10.91 -4.00 0.38
CA LYS A 106 10.16 -4.31 1.59
C LYS A 106 9.53 -5.70 1.56
N ILE A 107 8.95 -6.13 0.44
CA ILE A 107 8.44 -7.51 0.28
C ILE A 107 9.58 -8.52 0.46
N ASP A 108 10.75 -8.25 -0.14
CA ASP A 108 11.94 -9.09 0.03
C ASP A 108 12.41 -9.09 1.49
N ALA A 109 12.38 -7.96 2.19
CA ALA A 109 12.70 -7.90 3.62
C ALA A 109 11.70 -8.70 4.47
N ILE A 110 10.40 -8.66 4.14
CA ILE A 110 9.35 -9.44 4.80
C ILE A 110 9.58 -10.94 4.58
N ASN A 111 9.90 -11.35 3.35
CA ASN A 111 10.05 -12.76 2.98
C ASN A 111 11.41 -13.36 3.41
N ASN A 112 12.51 -12.63 3.32
CA ASN A 112 13.87 -13.17 3.55
C ASN A 112 14.29 -13.23 5.01
N GLN A 113 13.66 -12.48 5.92
CA GLN A 113 14.07 -12.44 7.32
C GLN A 113 13.49 -13.56 8.20
N GLY A 114 12.87 -14.61 7.64
CA GLY A 114 12.35 -15.73 8.42
C GLY A 114 11.33 -15.29 9.48
N PHE A 115 10.51 -14.30 9.12
CA PHE A 115 9.64 -13.53 10.00
C PHE A 115 8.33 -14.25 10.39
N ASP A 116 8.25 -15.56 10.18
CA ASP A 116 6.99 -16.28 10.13
C ASP A 116 6.33 -16.51 11.50
N ASP A 117 7.12 -16.80 12.53
CA ASP A 117 6.58 -17.11 13.87
C ASP A 117 6.82 -16.01 14.91
N LYS A 118 7.65 -15.00 14.63
CA LYS A 118 8.06 -13.99 15.63
C LYS A 118 7.26 -12.68 15.57
N MET A 119 6.41 -12.51 14.56
CA MET A 119 5.70 -11.25 14.28
C MET A 119 4.21 -11.29 14.60
N ILE A 120 3.71 -12.47 14.98
CA ILE A 120 2.37 -12.68 15.48
C ILE A 120 2.55 -13.07 16.94
N THR A 121 2.17 -12.20 17.88
CA THR A 121 2.11 -12.62 19.28
C THR A 121 0.96 -13.62 19.45
N PRO A 122 1.17 -14.76 20.13
CA PRO A 122 0.11 -15.74 20.38
C PRO A 122 -1.06 -15.15 21.19
#